data_AF-A0A7Y5BXA4-F1
#
_entry.id   AF-A0A7Y5BXA4-F1
#
_cell.length_a   1.000
_cell.length_b   1.000
_cell.length_c   1.000
_cell.angle_alpha   90.00
_cell.angle_beta   90.00
_cell.angle_gamma   90.00
#
_symmetry.space_group_name_H-M   'P 1'
#
loop_
_entity.id
_entity.type
_entity.pdbx_description
1 polymer ?
#
loop_
_entity_poly.entity_id
_entity_poly.type
_entity_poly.pdbx_seq_one_letter_code
_entity_poly.pdbx_strand_id
1 'polypeptide(L)'
;QPILTTSIVRRNFTPVGHLKPDCLVPFVEQVRTLAAETGVPRLELYQVTRRQAESLGPAASDQLGPLNTDGKPDRTHLSPKGQAAVGALVSQELIRVCSPS
;
A
#
# COMPACT_ATOMS: atom_id res chain seq x y z
N GLN A 1 -18.44 -10.05 8.23
CA GLN A 1 -17.91 -8.96 9.08
C GLN A 1 -17.19 -7.96 8.16
N PRO A 2 -17.40 -6.65 8.30
CA PRO A 2 -16.63 -5.67 7.54
C PRO A 2 -15.18 -5.60 8.04
N ILE A 3 -14.26 -5.21 7.14
CA ILE A 3 -12.85 -4.94 7.45
C ILE A 3 -12.49 -3.61 6.79
N LEU A 4 -11.90 -2.69 7.57
CA LEU A 4 -11.39 -1.43 7.04
C LEU A 4 -10.01 -1.63 6.43
N THR A 5 -9.69 -0.88 5.37
CA THR A 5 -8.36 -0.95 4.75
C THR A 5 -7.82 0.45 4.56
N THR A 6 -6.56 0.65 4.91
CA THR A 6 -5.84 1.87 4.51
C THR A 6 -5.47 1.77 3.03
N SER A 7 -5.38 2.89 2.32
CA SER A 7 -4.83 2.91 0.95
C SER A 7 -3.41 2.35 0.88
N ILE A 8 -3.00 1.80 -0.27
CA ILE A 8 -1.58 1.50 -0.53
C ILE A 8 -0.81 2.79 -0.82
N VAL A 9 0.53 2.76 -0.69
CA VAL A 9 1.38 3.91 -1.04
C VAL A 9 1.35 4.21 -2.54
N ARG A 10 1.40 5.49 -2.91
CA ARG A 10 1.92 5.87 -4.23
C ARG A 10 3.45 5.77 -4.18
N ARG A 11 4.03 5.15 -5.21
CA ARG A 11 5.47 4.82 -5.25
C ARG A 11 6.34 6.00 -5.70
N ASN A 12 6.02 7.20 -5.21
CA ASN A 12 6.79 8.41 -5.50
C ASN A 12 7.94 8.53 -4.52
N PHE A 13 9.17 8.54 -5.02
CA PHE A 13 10.38 8.63 -4.19
C PHE A 13 10.95 10.05 -4.19
N THR A 14 11.57 10.42 -3.07
CA THR A 14 12.42 11.60 -2.94
C THR A 14 13.75 11.35 -3.68
N PRO A 15 14.56 12.40 -3.94
CA PRO A 15 15.87 12.24 -4.59
C PRO A 15 16.83 11.31 -3.83
N VAL A 16 16.65 11.16 -2.51
CA VAL A 16 17.46 10.28 -1.66
C VAL A 16 16.92 8.85 -1.54
N GLY A 17 15.87 8.51 -2.32
CA GLY A 17 15.38 7.13 -2.43
C GLY A 17 14.37 6.69 -1.37
N HIS A 18 13.81 7.61 -0.58
CA HIS A 18 12.71 7.31 0.35
C HIS A 18 11.36 7.65 -0.26
N LEU A 19 10.29 6.98 0.17
CA LEU A 19 8.95 7.36 -0.27
C LEU A 19 8.58 8.76 0.21
N LYS A 20 8.03 9.56 -0.69
CA LYS A 20 7.51 10.89 -0.42
C LYS A 20 6.10 10.76 0.16
N PRO A 21 5.82 11.26 1.37
CA PRO A 21 4.46 11.40 1.87
C PRO A 21 3.60 12.20 0.89
N ASP A 22 2.38 11.74 0.65
CA ASP A 22 1.45 12.36 -0.28
C ASP A 22 0.10 12.65 0.39
N CYS A 23 -0.88 13.08 -0.42
CA CYS A 23 -2.21 13.39 0.04
C CYS A 23 -2.99 12.19 0.60
N LEU A 24 -2.47 10.96 0.51
CA LEU A 24 -3.12 9.78 1.10
C LEU A 24 -2.90 9.70 2.62
N VAL A 25 -1.84 10.32 3.15
CA VAL A 25 -1.47 10.20 4.58
C VAL A 25 -2.62 10.59 5.51
N PRO A 26 -3.32 11.74 5.33
CA PRO A 26 -4.49 12.03 6.16
C PRO A 26 -5.56 10.94 6.07
N PHE A 27 -5.91 10.46 4.88
CA PHE A 27 -6.94 9.41 4.76
C PHE A 27 -6.55 8.10 5.47
N VAL A 28 -5.27 7.76 5.49
CA VAL A 28 -4.73 6.61 6.23
C VAL A 28 -4.94 6.79 7.73
N GLU A 29 -4.64 7.97 8.28
CA GLU A 29 -4.87 8.25 9.70
C GLU A 29 -6.37 8.22 10.04
N GLN A 30 -7.23 8.77 9.18
CA GLN A 30 -8.68 8.75 9.38
C GLN A 30 -9.23 7.31 9.45
N VAL A 31 -8.74 6.40 8.61
CA VAL A 31 -9.13 4.99 8.65
C VAL A 31 -8.65 4.30 9.93
N ARG A 32 -7.46 4.67 10.44
CA ARG A 32 -6.96 4.16 11.73
C ARG A 32 -7.84 4.61 12.88
N THR A 33 -8.17 5.91 12.93
CA THR A 33 -9.10 6.47 13.92
C THR A 33 -10.45 5.77 13.89
N LEU A 34 -11.04 5.65 12.69
CA LEU A 34 -12.35 4.98 12.54
C LEU A 34 -12.34 3.53 13.02
N ALA A 35 -11.28 2.77 12.73
CA ALA A 35 -11.15 1.39 13.21
C ALA A 35 -11.03 1.32 14.73
N ALA A 36 -10.29 2.24 15.35
CA ALA A 36 -10.16 2.31 16.80
C ALA A 36 -11.49 2.68 17.49
N GLU A 37 -12.23 3.64 16.93
CA GLU A 37 -13.52 4.10 17.47
C GLU A 37 -14.62 3.04 17.34
N THR A 38 -14.63 2.30 16.23
CA THR A 38 -15.71 1.33 15.93
C THR A 38 -15.39 -0.10 16.35
N GLY A 39 -14.12 -0.40 16.69
CA GLY A 39 -13.66 -1.77 16.93
C GLY A 39 -13.67 -2.66 15.68
N VAL A 40 -13.89 -2.10 14.48
CA VAL A 40 -13.88 -2.87 13.23
C VAL A 40 -12.43 -3.27 12.91
N PRO A 41 -12.15 -4.56 12.57
CA PRO A 41 -10.82 -4.98 12.17
C PRO A 41 -10.29 -4.20 10.97
N ARG A 42 -8.98 -4.02 10.90
CA ARG A 42 -8.33 -3.18 9.89
C ARG A 42 -7.09 -3.83 9.29
N LEU A 43 -6.95 -3.77 7.97
CA LEU A 43 -5.72 -4.11 7.26
C LEU A 43 -4.85 -2.87 7.08
N GLU A 44 -3.58 -2.95 7.49
CA GLU A 44 -2.60 -1.85 7.43
C GLU A 44 -1.82 -1.91 6.11
N LEU A 45 -2.53 -1.78 4.99
CA LEU A 45 -1.95 -1.90 3.65
C LEU A 45 -0.95 -0.77 3.33
N TYR A 46 -1.14 0.43 3.90
CA TYR A 46 -0.22 1.54 3.68
C TYR A 46 1.18 1.18 4.21
N GLN A 47 1.27 0.71 5.45
CA GLN A 47 2.56 0.39 6.07
C GLN A 47 3.26 -0.80 5.41
N VAL A 48 2.53 -1.88 5.10
CA VAL A 48 3.14 -3.07 4.44
C VAL A 48 3.64 -2.74 3.04
N THR A 49 2.88 -1.96 2.26
CA THR A 49 3.30 -1.56 0.91
C THR A 49 4.39 -0.49 0.95
N ARG A 50 4.42 0.37 1.97
CA ARG A 50 5.54 1.28 2.22
C ARG A 50 6.84 0.51 2.44
N ARG A 51 6.83 -0.48 3.35
CA ARG A 51 8.00 -1.33 3.62
C ARG A 51 8.47 -2.08 2.38
N GLN A 52 7.53 -2.62 1.60
CA GLN A 52 7.85 -3.29 0.35
C GLN A 52 8.55 -2.35 -0.63
N ALA A 53 7.98 -1.16 -0.88
CA ALA A 53 8.53 -0.20 -1.81
C ALA A 53 9.88 0.37 -1.34
N GLU A 54 10.04 0.65 -0.04
CA GLU A 54 11.31 1.09 0.55
C GLU A 54 12.40 0.01 0.43
N SER A 55 12.06 -1.27 0.63
CA SER A 55 12.97 -2.40 0.45
C SER A 55 13.39 -2.61 -1.00
N LEU A 56 12.45 -2.43 -1.94
CA LEU A 56 12.71 -2.56 -3.38
C LEU A 56 13.51 -1.38 -3.95
N GLY A 57 13.35 -0.19 -3.37
CA GLY A 57 13.86 1.05 -3.94
C GLY A 57 13.11 1.50 -5.20
N PRO A 58 13.49 2.65 -5.78
CA PRO A 58 12.72 3.32 -6.84
C PRO A 58 12.57 2.48 -8.12
N ALA A 59 13.68 1.97 -8.66
CA ALA A 59 13.69 1.30 -9.95
C ALA A 59 12.87 -0.01 -9.97
N ALA A 60 12.98 -0.83 -8.92
CA ALA A 60 12.20 -2.06 -8.82
C ALA A 60 10.73 -1.78 -8.47
N SER A 61 10.45 -0.72 -7.69
CA SER A 61 9.08 -0.28 -7.39
C SER A 61 8.34 0.22 -8.64
N ASP A 62 9.03 0.86 -9.58
CA ASP A 62 8.44 1.33 -10.84
C ASP A 62 7.89 0.18 -11.70
N GLN A 63 8.44 -1.04 -11.56
CA GLN A 63 7.95 -2.24 -12.26
C GLN A 63 6.63 -2.80 -11.69
N LEU A 64 6.17 -2.31 -10.54
CA LEU A 64 4.89 -2.72 -9.95
C LEU A 64 3.70 -2.00 -10.58
N GLY A 65 3.94 -0.91 -11.32
CA GLY A 65 2.93 -0.21 -12.11
C GLY A 65 3.05 -0.51 -13.61
N PRO A 66 2.02 -0.18 -14.40
CA PRO A 66 2.17 -0.08 -15.85
C PRO A 66 3.00 1.15 -16.24
N LEU A 67 3.34 1.26 -17.51
CA LEU A 67 3.76 2.55 -18.08
C LEU A 67 2.53 3.36 -18.44
N ASN A 68 2.58 4.67 -18.25
CA ASN A 68 1.56 5.60 -18.74
C ASN A 68 1.72 5.85 -20.25
N THR A 69 0.86 6.70 -20.81
CA THR A 69 0.88 7.06 -22.25
C THR A 69 2.18 7.71 -22.71
N ASP A 70 2.94 8.33 -21.79
CA ASP A 70 4.23 8.96 -22.07
C ASP A 70 5.42 8.02 -21.86
N GLY A 71 5.16 6.73 -21.63
CA GLY A 71 6.19 5.72 -21.34
C GLY A 71 6.82 5.84 -19.96
N LYS A 72 6.27 6.66 -19.05
CA LYS A 72 6.75 6.83 -17.68
C LYS A 72 6.07 5.84 -16.72
N PRO A 73 6.73 5.37 -15.67
CA PRO A 73 6.11 4.50 -14.67
C PRO A 73 4.88 5.14 -14.02
N ASP A 74 3.77 4.43 -14.01
CA ASP A 74 2.59 4.76 -13.22
C ASP A 74 2.81 4.32 -11.76
N ARG A 75 2.92 5.31 -10.88
CA ARG A 75 3.19 5.10 -9.45
C ARG A 75 1.92 5.03 -8.61
N THR A 76 0.74 5.02 -9.23
CA THR A 76 -0.57 4.94 -8.58
C THR A 76 -1.25 3.60 -8.87
N HIS A 77 -1.34 3.20 -10.13
CA HIS A 77 -2.00 1.94 -10.52
C HIS A 77 -1.03 0.76 -10.45
N LEU A 78 -1.56 -0.45 -10.28
CA LEU A 78 -0.77 -1.69 -10.28
C LEU A 78 -0.87 -2.38 -11.63
N SER A 79 0.25 -2.85 -12.17
CA SER A 79 0.27 -3.84 -13.25
C SER A 79 -0.15 -5.22 -12.73
N PRO A 80 -0.38 -6.24 -13.57
CA PRO A 80 -0.66 -7.59 -13.10
C PRO A 80 0.40 -8.13 -12.12
N LYS A 81 1.69 -7.81 -12.37
CA LYS A 81 2.79 -8.11 -11.44
C LYS A 81 2.60 -7.42 -10.08
N GLY A 82 2.28 -6.13 -10.11
CA GLY A 82 2.00 -5.36 -8.90
C GLY A 82 0.79 -5.87 -8.12
N GLN A 83 -0.28 -6.26 -8.83
CA GLN A 83 -1.49 -6.84 -8.23
C GLN A 83 -1.18 -8.15 -7.53
N ALA A 84 -0.40 -9.04 -8.15
CA ALA A 84 0.02 -10.28 -7.52
C ALA A 84 0.89 -10.03 -6.28
N ALA A 85 1.86 -9.12 -6.38
CA ALA A 85 2.76 -8.79 -5.27
C ALA A 85 2.02 -8.16 -4.07
N VAL A 86 1.11 -7.23 -4.32
CA VAL A 86 0.28 -6.60 -3.27
C VAL A 86 -0.78 -7.57 -2.76
N GLY A 87 -1.38 -8.39 -3.62
CA GLY A 87 -2.34 -9.42 -3.24
C GLY A 87 -1.77 -10.40 -2.22
N ALA A 88 -0.51 -10.82 -2.40
CA ALA A 88 0.19 -11.66 -1.42
C ALA A 88 0.33 -10.99 -0.04
N LEU A 89 0.58 -9.67 0.00
CA LEU A 89 0.63 -8.90 1.25
C LEU A 89 -0.77 -8.80 1.89
N VAL A 90 -1.80 -8.58 1.09
CA VAL A 90 -3.20 -8.54 1.56
C VAL A 90 -3.58 -9.88 2.19
N SER A 91 -3.25 -11.01 1.55
CA SER A 91 -3.51 -12.35 2.11
C SER A 91 -2.82 -12.55 3.47
N GLN A 92 -1.57 -12.12 3.61
CA GLN A 92 -0.84 -12.21 4.89
C GLN A 92 -1.49 -11.35 5.98
N GLU A 93 -1.88 -10.12 5.64
CA GLU A 93 -2.57 -9.21 6.57
C GLU A 93 -3.93 -9.76 6.99
N LEU A 94 -4.68 -10.36 6.06
CA LEU A 94 -5.97 -11.01 6.35
C LEU A 94 -5.81 -12.18 7.31
N ILE A 95 -4.80 -13.04 7.12
CA ILE A 95 -4.51 -14.15 8.05
C ILE A 95 -4.25 -13.59 9.45
N ARG A 96 -3.37 -12.57 9.58
CA ARG A 96 -3.06 -11.96 10.88
C ARG A 96 -4.30 -11.40 11.59
N VAL A 97 -5.23 -10.81 10.84
CA VAL A 97 -6.38 -10.08 11.39
C VAL A 97 -7.60 -10.98 11.62
N CYS A 98 -7.75 -12.06 10.84
CA CYS A 98 -8.94 -12.91 10.84
C CYS A 98 -8.72 -14.32 11.38
N SER A 99 -7.48 -14.76 11.60
CA SER A 99 -7.24 -16.04 12.27
C SER A 99 -7.66 -15.96 13.74
N PRO A 100 -8.45 -16.91 14.24
CA PRO A 100 -8.75 -16.99 15.68
C PRO A 100 -7.45 -17.25 16.45
N SER A 101 -7.27 -16.53 17.56
CA SER A 101 -6.22 -16.80 18.55
C SER A 101 -6.41 -18.15 19.22
#